data_AF-A0A661YH51-F1
#
_entry.id   AF-A0A661YH51-F1
#
_cell.length_a   1.000
_cell.length_b   1.000
_cell.length_c   1.000
_cell.angle_alpha   90.00
_cell.angle_beta   90.00
_cell.angle_gamma   90.00
#
_symmetry.space_group_name_H-M   'P 1'
#
loop_
_entity.id
_entity.type
_entity.pdbx_description
1 polymer ?
#
loop_
_entity_poly.entity_id
_entity_poly.type
_entity_poly.pdbx_seq_one_letter_code
_entity_poly.pdbx_strand_id
1 'polypeptide(L)'
;MRISVSKYLLLIICVICFFNSSVGQVSFQRTIGGTLNESVYSFTETGSGYLFVGATNSAGAGNEDILIIETDFNYNILTSLTLGGSQDDFPRSVIKCQDGGYAIIGSTYSYGAGNEEIILIKLSQTLSLSWVRTYGGSAT
;
A
#
# COMPACT_ATOMS: atom_id res chain seq x y z
N MET A 1 7.67 -63.09 -20.50
CA MET A 1 7.44 -61.68 -20.89
C MET A 1 8.00 -60.79 -19.78
N ARG A 2 9.28 -60.37 -19.87
CA ARG A 2 9.94 -59.53 -18.84
C ARG A 2 9.57 -58.07 -19.10
N ILE A 3 8.58 -57.58 -18.37
CA ILE A 3 8.20 -56.17 -18.39
C ILE A 3 9.21 -55.44 -17.48
N SER A 4 10.04 -54.55 -18.04
CA SER A 4 11.08 -53.88 -17.26
C SER A 4 10.46 -52.79 -16.36
N VAL A 5 10.64 -52.93 -15.05
CA VAL A 5 10.25 -51.96 -14.01
C VAL A 5 10.76 -50.54 -14.33
N SER A 6 11.85 -50.46 -15.09
CA SER A 6 12.47 -49.22 -15.59
C SER A 6 11.51 -48.31 -16.39
N LYS A 7 10.55 -48.85 -17.16
CA LYS A 7 9.61 -48.02 -17.94
C LYS A 7 8.54 -47.35 -17.08
N TYR A 8 8.07 -48.03 -16.04
CA TYR A 8 7.08 -47.48 -15.09
C TYR A 8 7.73 -46.50 -14.13
N LEU A 9 8.98 -46.75 -13.73
CA LEU A 9 9.74 -45.82 -12.89
C LEU A 9 9.99 -44.48 -13.60
N LEU A 10 10.34 -44.51 -14.89
CA LEU A 10 10.52 -43.31 -15.71
C LEU A 10 9.18 -42.55 -15.91
N LEU A 11 8.08 -43.29 -16.09
CA LEU A 11 6.74 -42.71 -16.22
C LEU A 11 6.28 -42.05 -14.91
N ILE A 12 6.54 -42.68 -13.76
CA ILE A 12 6.21 -42.14 -12.43
C ILE A 12 7.05 -40.88 -12.13
N ILE A 13 8.36 -40.90 -12.46
CA ILE A 13 9.22 -39.71 -12.31
C ILE A 13 8.75 -38.58 -13.24
N CYS A 14 8.41 -38.85 -14.50
CA CYS A 14 7.85 -37.83 -15.41
C CYS A 14 6.52 -37.26 -14.91
N VAL A 15 5.63 -38.08 -14.36
CA VAL A 15 4.34 -37.61 -13.80
C VAL A 15 4.57 -36.74 -12.55
N ILE A 16 5.49 -37.14 -11.66
CA ILE A 16 5.87 -36.33 -10.48
C ILE A 16 6.53 -35.01 -10.90
N CYS A 17 7.40 -35.01 -11.92
CA CYS A 17 8.01 -33.80 -12.45
C CYS A 17 7.01 -32.87 -13.16
N PHE A 18 5.95 -33.40 -13.80
CA PHE A 18 4.89 -32.60 -14.42
C PHE A 18 4.00 -31.88 -13.39
N PHE A 19 3.77 -32.48 -12.21
CA PHE A 19 3.04 -31.82 -11.11
C PHE A 19 3.85 -30.76 -10.35
N ASN A 20 5.17 -30.72 -10.53
CA ASN A 20 6.04 -29.69 -9.95
C ASN A 20 6.21 -28.48 -10.87
N SER A 21 5.42 -28.36 -11.93
CA SER A 21 5.26 -27.08 -12.60
C SER A 21 4.53 -26.16 -11.63
N SER A 22 5.27 -25.32 -10.91
CA SER A 22 4.68 -24.20 -10.19
C SER A 22 4.11 -23.25 -11.25
N VAL A 23 2.90 -23.52 -11.71
CA VAL A 23 2.07 -22.46 -12.24
C VAL A 23 1.99 -21.45 -11.10
N GLY A 24 2.43 -20.21 -11.32
CA GLY A 24 2.39 -19.15 -10.31
C GLY A 24 0.95 -18.87 -9.91
N GLN A 25 0.39 -19.73 -9.06
CA GLN A 25 -0.99 -19.66 -8.62
C GLN A 25 -1.03 -18.66 -7.47
N VAL A 26 -1.89 -17.65 -7.62
CA VAL A 26 -2.18 -16.70 -6.55
C VAL A 26 -2.75 -17.48 -5.37
N SER A 27 -1.98 -17.59 -4.29
CA SER A 27 -2.39 -18.30 -3.06
C SER A 27 -3.30 -17.43 -2.18
N PHE A 28 -3.23 -16.11 -2.34
CA PHE A 28 -4.05 -15.14 -1.62
C PHE A 28 -4.22 -13.87 -2.46
N GLN A 29 -5.45 -13.37 -2.48
CA GLN A 29 -5.75 -12.02 -2.97
C GLN A 29 -6.80 -11.42 -2.05
N ARG A 30 -6.66 -10.13 -1.77
CA ARG A 30 -7.67 -9.33 -1.09
C ARG A 30 -7.68 -7.93 -1.70
N THR A 31 -8.87 -7.38 -1.87
CA THR A 31 -9.07 -5.97 -2.22
C THR A 31 -9.37 -5.21 -0.95
N ILE A 32 -8.68 -4.09 -0.74
CA ILE A 32 -8.86 -3.17 0.38
C ILE A 32 -9.14 -1.81 -0.24
N GLY A 33 -10.29 -1.22 0.09
CA GLY A 33 -10.77 0.00 -0.54
C GLY A 33 -12.27 0.21 -0.34
N GLY A 34 -12.81 1.25 -0.97
CA GLY A 34 -14.23 1.61 -0.92
C GLY A 34 -14.98 1.21 -2.19
N THR A 35 -16.02 1.96 -2.52
CA THR A 35 -16.87 1.73 -3.70
C THR A 35 -16.36 2.43 -4.96
N LEU A 36 -15.41 3.35 -4.83
CA LEU A 36 -14.79 4.10 -5.91
C LEU A 36 -13.32 3.65 -6.09
N ASN A 37 -12.46 4.49 -6.68
CA ASN A 37 -11.09 4.10 -6.94
C ASN A 37 -10.19 4.36 -5.73
N GLU A 38 -9.28 3.41 -5.50
CA GLU A 38 -8.14 3.57 -4.61
C GLU A 38 -6.86 3.23 -5.37
N SER A 39 -5.82 4.01 -5.10
CA SER A 39 -4.47 3.75 -5.64
C SER A 39 -3.48 3.69 -4.50
N VAL A 40 -2.60 2.70 -4.48
CA VAL A 40 -1.49 2.63 -3.52
C VAL A 40 -0.22 3.14 -4.19
N TYR A 41 0.48 4.07 -3.52
CA TYR A 41 1.73 4.65 -4.03
C TYR A 41 2.96 4.10 -3.32
N SER A 42 2.87 3.82 -2.02
CA SER A 42 4.00 3.36 -1.23
C SER A 42 3.53 2.56 -0.02
N PHE A 43 4.42 1.74 0.53
CA PHE A 43 4.16 1.00 1.76
C PHE A 43 5.43 0.80 2.57
N THR A 44 5.29 0.50 3.85
CA THR A 44 6.38 0.12 4.75
C THR A 44 5.90 -0.85 5.82
N GLU A 45 6.80 -1.60 6.46
CA GLU A 45 6.45 -2.47 7.59
C GLU A 45 6.26 -1.66 8.88
N THR A 46 5.28 -2.07 9.68
CA THR A 46 5.06 -1.56 11.04
C THR A 46 5.43 -2.64 12.08
N GLY A 47 5.26 -2.33 13.36
CA GLY A 47 5.39 -3.35 14.41
C GLY A 47 4.28 -4.41 14.37
N SER A 48 3.15 -4.11 13.74
CA SER A 48 1.95 -4.95 13.72
C SER A 48 1.64 -5.55 12.35
N GLY A 49 2.21 -5.01 11.27
CA GLY A 49 2.06 -5.52 9.91
C GLY A 49 2.60 -4.54 8.88
N TYR A 50 1.71 -3.96 8.08
CA TYR A 50 2.09 -3.09 6.96
C TYR A 50 1.31 -1.77 7.01
N LEU A 51 1.98 -0.68 6.64
CA LEU A 51 1.40 0.64 6.43
C LEU A 51 1.41 0.95 4.94
N PHE A 52 0.23 1.12 4.36
CA PHE A 52 0.03 1.53 2.97
C PHE A 52 -0.36 3.00 2.92
N VAL A 53 0.17 3.72 1.93
CA VAL A 53 -0.24 5.09 1.62
C VAL A 53 -0.67 5.19 0.17
N GLY A 54 -1.81 5.81 -0.04
CA GLY A 54 -2.54 5.81 -1.29
C GLY A 54 -3.45 7.02 -1.46
N ALA A 55 -4.09 7.15 -2.62
CA ALA A 55 -5.20 8.08 -2.81
C ALA A 55 -6.52 7.31 -2.82
N THR A 56 -7.60 7.96 -2.40
CA THR A 56 -8.97 7.40 -2.45
C THR A 56 -9.95 8.43 -3.00
N ASN A 57 -10.84 7.96 -3.86
CA ASN A 57 -12.05 8.70 -4.24
C ASN A 57 -13.25 8.32 -3.36
N SER A 58 -13.13 7.31 -2.49
CA SER A 58 -14.25 6.76 -1.71
C SER A 58 -14.49 7.45 -0.38
N ALA A 59 -13.55 8.27 0.09
CA ALA A 59 -13.62 8.93 1.39
C ALA A 59 -12.85 10.25 1.38
N GLY A 60 -13.26 11.18 2.25
CA GLY A 60 -12.61 12.48 2.41
C GLY A 60 -13.48 13.63 1.90
N ALA A 61 -12.88 14.79 1.66
CA ALA A 61 -13.57 16.03 1.34
C ALA A 61 -13.36 16.49 -0.11
N GLY A 62 -12.40 15.88 -0.82
CA GLY A 62 -12.01 16.21 -2.18
C GLY A 62 -12.44 15.13 -3.17
N ASN A 63 -11.94 15.21 -4.41
CA ASN A 63 -12.14 14.09 -5.34
C ASN A 63 -11.15 12.98 -5.03
N GLU A 64 -9.89 13.31 -4.76
CA GLU A 64 -8.88 12.36 -4.29
C GLU A 64 -8.26 12.84 -2.99
N ASP A 65 -8.37 12.03 -1.93
CA ASP A 65 -7.77 12.32 -0.63
C ASP A 65 -6.70 11.27 -0.27
N ILE A 66 -5.74 11.64 0.58
CA ILE A 66 -4.68 10.75 1.06
C ILE A 66 -5.31 9.68 1.97
N LEU A 67 -5.20 8.43 1.57
CA LEU A 67 -5.59 7.25 2.34
C LEU A 67 -4.36 6.58 2.95
N ILE A 68 -4.41 6.34 4.25
CA ILE A 68 -3.37 5.67 5.04
C ILE A 68 -4.01 4.47 5.72
N ILE A 69 -3.51 3.27 5.45
CA ILE A 69 -4.07 2.02 5.98
C ILE A 69 -2.99 1.24 6.69
N GLU A 70 -3.23 0.85 7.93
CA GLU A 70 -2.43 -0.18 8.58
C GLU A 70 -3.15 -1.52 8.50
N THR A 71 -2.42 -2.58 8.18
CA THR A 71 -2.89 -3.94 8.30
C THR A 71 -2.03 -4.74 9.27
N ASP A 72 -2.55 -5.87 9.74
CA ASP A 72 -1.72 -6.92 10.30
C ASP A 72 -0.94 -7.66 9.20
N PHE A 73 -0.09 -8.62 9.58
CA PHE A 73 0.65 -9.47 8.63
C PHE A 73 -0.23 -10.40 7.78
N ASN A 74 -1.51 -10.55 8.12
CA ASN A 74 -2.50 -11.33 7.36
C ASN A 74 -3.39 -10.42 6.48
N TYR A 75 -3.02 -9.15 6.31
CA TYR A 75 -3.76 -8.15 5.52
C TYR A 75 -5.19 -7.86 6.06
N ASN A 76 -5.41 -8.01 7.36
CA ASN A 76 -6.60 -7.47 8.03
C ASN A 76 -6.34 -6.02 8.43
N ILE A 77 -7.29 -5.13 8.15
CA ILE A 77 -7.17 -3.70 8.45
C ILE A 77 -7.19 -3.51 9.97
N LEU A 78 -6.16 -2.83 10.49
CA LEU A 78 -6.04 -2.41 11.89
C LEU A 78 -6.52 -0.96 12.05
N THR A 79 -6.13 -0.08 11.13
CA THR A 79 -6.59 1.31 11.09
C THR A 79 -6.66 1.84 9.66
N SER A 80 -7.49 2.86 9.46
CA SER A 80 -7.62 3.60 8.21
C SER A 80 -7.82 5.08 8.54
N LEU A 81 -7.05 5.95 7.88
CA LEU A 81 -7.09 7.39 8.04
C LEU A 81 -7.17 8.03 6.65
N THR A 82 -8.06 9.00 6.51
CA THR A 82 -8.16 9.84 5.32
C THR A 82 -7.75 11.26 5.67
N LEU A 83 -6.84 11.84 4.88
CA LEU A 83 -6.34 13.20 5.04
C LEU A 83 -6.43 13.93 3.70
N GLY A 84 -7.00 15.13 3.71
CA GLY A 84 -7.09 15.97 2.53
C GLY A 84 -8.12 17.07 2.76
N GLY A 85 -8.35 17.90 1.75
CA GLY A 85 -9.27 19.04 1.80
C GLY A 85 -10.27 19.01 0.66
N SER A 86 -10.72 20.18 0.20
CA SER A 86 -11.77 20.24 -0.84
C SER A 86 -11.28 19.97 -2.26
N GLN A 87 -9.98 19.75 -2.45
CA GLN A 87 -9.34 19.48 -3.74
C GLN A 87 -8.53 18.18 -3.64
N ASP A 88 -7.70 17.90 -4.65
CA ASP A 88 -6.99 16.64 -4.73
C ASP A 88 -5.70 16.65 -3.89
N ASP A 89 -5.44 15.55 -3.20
CA ASP A 89 -4.33 15.34 -2.28
C ASP A 89 -3.71 13.95 -2.51
N PHE A 90 -2.45 13.93 -2.95
CA PHE A 90 -1.81 12.71 -3.41
C PHE A 90 -0.58 12.37 -2.58
N PRO A 91 -0.52 11.23 -1.87
CA PRO A 91 0.74 10.78 -1.29
C PRO A 91 1.65 10.20 -2.38
N ARG A 92 2.95 10.17 -2.09
CA ARG A 92 3.96 9.59 -3.00
C ARG A 92 4.83 8.57 -2.31
N SER A 93 5.25 8.82 -1.07
CA SER A 93 6.15 7.93 -0.35
C SER A 93 5.91 7.96 1.15
N VAL A 94 6.16 6.83 1.81
CA VAL A 94 6.19 6.70 3.27
C VAL A 94 7.52 6.12 3.72
N ILE A 95 8.07 6.66 4.81
CA ILE A 95 9.24 6.11 5.48
C ILE A 95 8.99 5.98 6.97
N LYS A 96 9.68 5.02 7.60
CA LYS A 96 9.77 4.91 9.06
C LYS A 96 10.83 5.89 9.57
N CYS A 97 10.50 6.64 10.60
CA CYS A 97 11.37 7.61 11.25
C CYS A 97 12.15 6.96 12.41
N GLN A 98 13.28 7.57 12.79
CA GLN A 98 14.11 7.10 13.92
C GLN A 98 13.37 7.13 15.26
N ASP A 99 12.39 8.03 15.41
CA ASP A 99 11.53 8.14 16.59
C ASP A 99 10.44 7.05 16.66
N GLY A 100 10.43 6.09 15.72
CA GLY A 100 9.46 5.01 15.65
C GLY A 100 8.14 5.38 14.98
N GLY A 101 7.91 6.65 14.63
CA GLY A 101 6.77 7.08 13.83
C GLY A 101 7.05 7.00 12.32
N TYR A 102 6.23 7.70 11.53
CA TYR A 102 6.29 7.63 10.07
C TYR A 102 6.22 9.02 9.44
N ALA A 103 6.92 9.23 8.33
CA ALA A 103 6.81 10.44 7.52
C ALA A 103 6.27 10.08 6.14
N ILE A 104 5.29 10.83 5.67
CA ILE A 104 4.65 10.68 4.36
C ILE A 104 4.85 11.99 3.61
N ILE A 105 5.30 11.90 2.36
CA ILE A 105 5.42 13.05 1.46
C ILE A 105 4.48 12.87 0.26
N GLY A 106 3.96 13.97 -0.23
CA GLY A 106 3.04 13.99 -1.37
C GLY A 106 2.91 15.37 -1.98
N SER A 107 1.88 15.54 -2.80
CA SER A 107 1.40 16.84 -3.25
C SER A 107 -0.04 17.12 -2.80
N THR A 108 -0.37 18.40 -2.69
CA THR A 108 -1.68 18.88 -2.26
C THR A 108 -2.11 20.06 -3.13
N TYR A 109 -3.37 20.02 -3.57
CA TYR A 109 -4.09 21.15 -4.17
C TYR A 109 -5.04 21.81 -3.15
N SER A 110 -5.24 21.15 -2.01
CA SER A 110 -6.16 21.59 -0.95
C SER A 110 -5.53 22.57 0.04
N TYR A 111 -4.22 22.48 0.24
CA TYR A 111 -3.50 23.24 1.25
C TYR A 111 -2.40 24.07 0.63
N GLY A 112 -2.21 25.30 1.14
CA GLY A 112 -1.17 26.20 0.65
C GLY A 112 -1.68 27.46 -0.05
N ALA A 113 -0.75 28.19 -0.65
CA ALA A 113 -1.02 29.39 -1.45
C ALA A 113 -0.72 29.21 -2.95
N GLY A 114 -0.09 28.10 -3.34
CA GLY A 114 0.13 27.69 -4.72
C GLY A 114 -0.99 26.82 -5.30
N ASN A 115 -0.84 26.42 -6.57
CA ASN A 115 -1.77 25.49 -7.23
C ASN A 115 -1.51 24.04 -6.79
N GLU A 116 -0.26 23.61 -6.74
CA GLU A 116 0.17 22.32 -6.21
C GLU A 116 1.36 22.58 -5.27
N GLU A 117 1.24 22.16 -4.01
CA GLU A 117 2.31 22.26 -3.03
C GLU A 117 2.76 20.88 -2.56
N ILE A 118 3.98 20.80 -2.01
CA ILE A 118 4.45 19.61 -1.33
C ILE A 118 3.74 19.53 0.02
N ILE A 119 3.19 18.37 0.36
CA ILE A 119 2.68 18.08 1.70
C ILE A 119 3.59 17.07 2.40
N LEU A 120 3.94 17.35 3.64
CA LEU A 120 4.70 16.48 4.53
C LEU A 120 3.88 16.20 5.78
N ILE A 121 3.61 14.93 6.03
CA ILE A 121 2.78 14.45 7.13
C ILE A 121 3.66 13.62 8.05
N LYS A 122 3.59 13.91 9.35
CA LYS A 122 4.22 13.08 10.40
C LYS A 122 3.14 12.37 11.18
N LEU A 123 3.31 11.05 11.29
CA LEU A 123 2.55 10.19 12.18
C LEU A 123 3.41 9.75 13.36
N SER A 124 2.75 9.48 14.49
CA SER A 124 3.35 8.81 15.64
C SER A 124 3.55 7.31 15.36
N GLN A 125 4.16 6.59 16.32
CA GLN A 125 4.30 5.14 16.23
C GLN A 125 2.95 4.41 16.19
N THR A 126 1.90 4.96 16.80
CA THR A 126 0.53 4.41 16.80
C THR A 126 -0.33 5.01 15.68
N LEU A 127 0.32 5.59 14.66
CA LEU A 127 -0.33 6.20 13.50
C LEU A 127 -1.28 7.36 13.81
N SER A 128 -1.12 8.01 14.97
CA SER A 128 -1.82 9.26 15.22
C SER A 128 -1.13 10.42 14.50
N LEU A 129 -1.92 11.32 13.92
CA LEU A 129 -1.41 12.51 13.24
C LEU A 129 -0.63 13.39 14.23
N SER A 130 0.65 13.61 13.97
CA SER A 130 1.51 14.48 14.79
C SER A 130 1.53 15.91 14.26
N TRP A 131 1.75 16.07 12.95
CA TRP A 131 1.65 17.36 12.27
C TRP A 131 1.56 17.18 10.75
N VAL A 132 1.08 18.23 10.08
CA VAL A 132 1.09 18.39 8.63
C VAL A 132 1.80 19.71 8.31
N ARG A 133 2.66 19.71 7.29
CA ARG A 133 3.32 20.91 6.78
C ARG A 133 3.18 20.93 5.27
N THR A 134 2.93 22.11 4.71
CA THR A 134 3.03 22.33 3.28
C THR A 134 4.29 23.13 2.94
N TYR A 135 4.87 22.82 1.80
CA TYR A 135 6.02 23.51 1.24
C TYR A 135 5.78 23.79 -0.22
N GLY A 136 5.80 25.06 -0.54
CA GLY A 136 5.37 25.58 -1.81
C GLY A 136 5.06 27.04 -1.59
N GLY A 137 5.05 27.81 -2.65
CA GLY A 137 4.71 29.22 -2.57
C GLY A 137 4.26 29.69 -3.92
N SER A 138 3.54 30.82 -3.92
CA SER A 138 3.40 31.60 -5.14
C SER A 138 4.81 32.01 -5.58
N ALA A 139 5.23 31.58 -6.76
CA ALA A 139 6.41 32.17 -7.39
C ALA A 139 6.15 33.67 -7.56
N THR A 140 6.74 34.50 -6.70
CA THR A 140 6.83 35.95 -6.90
C THR A 140 8.17 36.28 -7.51
#